data_AF-A0A945CV65-F1
#
_entry.id   AF-A0A945CV65-F1
#
_cell.length_a   1.000
_cell.length_b   1.000
_cell.length_c   1.000
_cell.angle_alpha   90.00
_cell.angle_beta   90.00
_cell.angle_gamma   90.00
#
_symmetry.space_group_name_H-M   'P 1'
#
loop_
_entity.id
_entity.type
_entity.pdbx_description
1 polymer ?
#
loop_
_entity_poly.entity_id
_entity_poly.type
_entity_poly.pdbx_seq_one_letter_code
_entity_poly.pdbx_strand_id
1 'polypeptide(L)'
;MTASILLSDLEVRGIHLSIDGDQLHLDAPVGALTPELRTTLAAHKAELLAHLRQQPSADKKPVDTSAFSGSPIVAELDQHIYQATAWSDLTAVLNEAQRRFQTGELTAEEVKRLGDRALERSQRVPETADSLCLNGLFEETPIRRVLSKILGEEVLFAIDDAQVPPDNALVVYRQSELRLLADCSPERLQAIHASKKLLDGDLIEVSDEEDRIPTENLLSEKPEGGCPCLC
;
A
#
# COMPACT_ATOMS: atom_id res chain seq x y z
N MET A 1 38.24 -12.31 -8.91
CA MET A 1 37.05 -13.19 -8.90
C MET A 1 36.26 -12.89 -10.16
N THR A 2 35.67 -13.88 -10.81
CA THR A 2 34.84 -13.65 -12.02
C THR A 2 33.43 -13.22 -11.62
N ALA A 3 32.80 -12.35 -12.44
CA ALA A 3 31.48 -11.77 -12.18
C ALA A 3 30.39 -12.83 -11.90
N SER A 4 30.46 -13.99 -12.56
CA SER A 4 29.51 -15.10 -12.37
C SER A 4 29.60 -15.74 -10.98
N ILE A 5 30.79 -15.82 -10.39
CA ILE A 5 30.97 -16.39 -9.04
C ILE A 5 30.43 -15.42 -7.97
N LEU A 6 30.61 -14.11 -8.20
CA LEU A 6 30.03 -13.07 -7.36
C LEU A 6 28.49 -13.10 -7.40
N LEU A 7 27.89 -13.28 -8.58
CA LEU A 7 26.43 -13.39 -8.71
C LEU A 7 25.88 -14.58 -7.92
N SER A 8 26.50 -15.75 -8.01
CA SER A 8 26.06 -16.91 -7.23
C SER A 8 26.24 -16.73 -5.72
N ASP A 9 27.31 -16.09 -5.26
CA ASP A 9 27.50 -15.82 -3.82
C ASP A 9 26.49 -14.78 -3.30
N LEU A 10 26.06 -13.83 -4.15
CA LEU A 10 25.04 -12.84 -3.82
C LEU A 10 23.63 -13.45 -3.77
N GLU A 11 23.27 -14.32 -4.71
CA GLU A 11 22.00 -15.05 -4.68
C GLU A 11 21.86 -15.93 -3.44
N VAL A 12 22.93 -16.63 -3.04
CA VAL A 12 22.92 -17.47 -1.82
C VAL A 12 22.68 -16.64 -0.56
N ARG A 13 23.08 -15.37 -0.57
CA ARG A 13 22.87 -14.40 0.51
C ARG A 13 21.51 -13.69 0.42
N GLY A 14 20.67 -14.05 -0.56
CA GLY A 14 19.37 -13.44 -0.81
C GLY A 14 19.46 -12.02 -1.36
N ILE A 15 20.58 -11.67 -2.00
CA ILE A 15 20.81 -10.37 -2.62
C ILE A 15 20.49 -10.48 -4.11
N HIS A 16 19.42 -9.83 -4.55
CA HIS A 16 19.02 -9.75 -5.96
C HIS A 16 19.58 -8.49 -6.61
N LEU A 17 20.13 -8.64 -7.82
CA LEU A 17 20.61 -7.53 -8.64
C LEU A 17 19.71 -7.38 -9.86
N SER A 18 19.13 -6.22 -10.04
CA SER A 18 18.37 -5.87 -11.23
C SER A 18 19.00 -4.67 -11.95
N ILE A 19 18.81 -4.59 -13.26
CA ILE A 19 19.21 -3.41 -14.05
C ILE A 19 17.98 -2.56 -14.26
N ASP A 20 18.07 -1.29 -13.86
CA ASP A 20 17.14 -0.25 -14.25
C ASP A 20 17.86 0.72 -15.19
N GLY A 21 17.76 0.45 -16.49
CA GLY A 21 18.47 1.17 -17.56
C GLY A 21 20.00 1.09 -17.47
N ASP A 22 20.61 2.16 -16.96
CA ASP A 22 22.07 2.29 -16.73
C ASP A 22 22.46 2.12 -15.26
N GLN A 23 21.48 1.88 -14.37
CA GLN A 23 21.69 1.75 -12.94
C GLN A 23 21.53 0.29 -12.49
N LEU A 24 22.34 -0.08 -11.49
CA LEU A 24 22.27 -1.37 -10.82
C LEU A 24 21.45 -1.19 -9.55
N HIS A 25 20.29 -1.82 -9.51
CA HIS A 25 19.43 -1.89 -8.33
C HIS A 25 19.79 -3.14 -7.52
N LEU A 26 19.83 -2.99 -6.19
CA LEU A 26 20.29 -3.99 -5.24
C LEU A 26 19.18 -4.22 -4.22
N ASP A 27 18.47 -5.34 -4.35
CA ASP A 27 17.51 -5.80 -3.37
C ASP A 27 18.23 -6.74 -2.40
N ALA A 28 18.49 -6.27 -1.19
CA ALA A 28 19.15 -7.05 -0.15
C ALA A 28 18.38 -6.97 1.16
N PRO A 29 18.29 -8.07 1.93
CA PRO A 29 17.71 -8.02 3.27
C PRO A 29 18.53 -7.13 4.20
N VAL A 30 17.87 -6.54 5.20
CA VAL A 30 18.47 -5.59 6.14
C VAL A 30 19.69 -6.23 6.81
N GLY A 31 20.87 -5.64 6.61
CA GLY A 31 22.15 -6.12 7.17
C GLY A 31 23.01 -7.00 6.24
N ALA A 32 22.50 -7.43 5.08
CA ALA A 32 23.29 -8.25 4.13
C ALA A 32 24.29 -7.43 3.29
N LEU A 33 24.07 -6.11 3.16
CA LEU A 33 24.98 -5.18 2.49
C LEU A 33 26.08 -4.72 3.45
N THR A 34 27.14 -5.52 3.58
CA THR A 34 28.36 -5.08 4.29
C THR A 34 29.12 -4.02 3.48
N PRO A 35 29.86 -3.10 4.13
CA PRO A 35 30.65 -2.09 3.41
C PRO A 35 31.71 -2.72 2.49
N GLU A 36 32.26 -3.88 2.87
CA GLU A 36 33.19 -4.67 2.05
C GLU A 36 32.53 -5.21 0.76
N LEU A 37 31.27 -5.66 0.85
CA LEU A 37 30.46 -6.09 -0.30
C LEU A 37 30.17 -4.90 -1.24
N ARG A 38 29.86 -3.72 -0.70
CA ARG A 38 29.63 -2.51 -1.50
C ARG A 38 30.88 -2.10 -2.30
N THR A 39 32.06 -2.14 -1.68
CA THR A 39 33.32 -1.82 -2.38
C THR A 39 33.62 -2.83 -3.49
N THR A 40 33.35 -4.11 -3.24
CA THR A 40 33.54 -5.18 -4.22
C THR A 40 32.56 -5.05 -5.39
N LEU A 41 31.29 -4.75 -5.12
CA LEU A 41 30.27 -4.47 -6.13
C LEU A 41 30.60 -3.23 -6.97
N ALA A 42 31.12 -2.17 -6.34
CA ALA A 42 31.54 -0.96 -7.06
C ALA A 42 32.75 -1.22 -7.97
N ALA A 43 33.73 -2.01 -7.52
CA ALA A 43 34.91 -2.37 -8.30
C ALA A 43 34.57 -3.22 -9.53
N HIS A 44 33.56 -4.10 -9.42
CA HIS A 44 33.12 -4.98 -10.51
C HIS A 44 31.85 -4.49 -11.25
N LYS A 45 31.38 -3.26 -10.97
CA LYS A 45 30.12 -2.71 -11.51
C LYS A 45 30.05 -2.75 -13.04
N ALA A 46 31.13 -2.34 -13.72
CA ALA A 46 31.17 -2.29 -15.18
C ALA A 46 31.12 -3.70 -15.80
N GLU A 47 31.79 -4.67 -15.18
CA GLU A 47 31.78 -6.07 -15.60
C GLU A 47 30.42 -6.73 -15.34
N LEU A 48 29.78 -6.42 -14.21
CA LEU A 48 28.44 -6.89 -13.86
C LEU A 48 27.38 -6.34 -14.83
N LEU A 49 27.43 -5.04 -15.16
CA LEU A 49 26.54 -4.44 -16.15
C LEU A 49 26.75 -5.06 -17.54
N ALA A 50 27.99 -5.31 -17.95
CA ALA A 50 28.27 -5.95 -19.23
C ALA A 50 27.75 -7.40 -19.27
N HIS A 51 27.93 -8.17 -18.19
CA HIS A 51 27.42 -9.53 -18.09
C HIS A 51 25.90 -9.60 -18.05
N LEU A 52 25.24 -8.74 -17.27
CA LEU A 52 23.79 -8.67 -17.18
C LEU A 52 23.15 -8.12 -18.46
N ARG A 53 23.86 -7.29 -19.25
CA ARG A 53 23.40 -6.88 -20.60
C ARG A 53 23.59 -7.97 -21.66
N GLN A 54 24.65 -8.77 -21.54
CA GLN A 54 24.89 -9.92 -22.42
C GLN A 54 23.98 -11.11 -22.09
N GLN A 55 23.38 -11.12 -20.90
CA GLN A 55 22.26 -11.99 -20.54
C GLN A 55 20.95 -11.20 -20.66
N PRO A 56 20.38 -11.03 -21.88
CA PRO A 56 19.00 -10.56 -21.96
C PRO A 56 18.14 -11.52 -21.14
N SER A 57 17.49 -10.97 -20.14
CA SER A 57 16.64 -11.59 -19.12
C SER A 57 16.12 -12.97 -19.53
N ALA A 58 16.91 -13.98 -19.19
CA ALA A 58 16.46 -15.36 -19.08
C ALA A 58 15.84 -15.58 -17.70
N ASP A 59 15.05 -14.62 -17.21
CA ASP A 59 14.09 -14.84 -16.12
C ASP A 59 12.73 -15.33 -16.67
N LYS A 60 12.77 -15.89 -17.88
CA LYS A 60 12.06 -17.13 -18.18
C LYS A 60 12.87 -18.28 -17.62
N LYS A 61 12.63 -18.64 -16.35
CA LYS A 61 12.59 -20.07 -16.03
C LYS A 61 11.15 -20.53 -16.17
N PRO A 62 10.84 -21.38 -17.17
CA PRO A 62 9.56 -22.08 -17.18
C PRO A 62 9.55 -22.97 -15.93
N VAL A 63 8.72 -22.61 -14.95
CA VAL A 63 8.30 -23.57 -13.92
C VAL A 63 7.66 -24.73 -14.68
N ASP A 64 8.24 -25.90 -14.47
CA ASP A 64 7.94 -27.20 -15.08
C ASP A 64 6.57 -27.30 -15.76
N THR A 65 6.57 -27.07 -17.07
CA THR A 65 5.41 -27.28 -17.95
C THR A 65 5.36 -28.74 -18.44
N SER A 66 5.59 -29.72 -17.57
CA SER A 66 5.61 -31.13 -17.99
C SER A 66 4.73 -32.10 -17.20
N ALA A 67 3.73 -31.61 -16.44
CA ALA A 67 2.75 -32.53 -15.84
C ALA A 67 1.32 -32.01 -15.65
N PHE A 68 0.98 -30.75 -15.93
CA PHE A 68 -0.37 -30.26 -15.66
C PHE A 68 -1.00 -29.60 -16.87
N SER A 69 -2.10 -30.21 -17.31
CA SER A 69 -3.12 -29.67 -18.21
C SER A 69 -3.65 -28.33 -17.67
N GLY A 70 -2.89 -27.25 -17.84
CA GLY A 70 -3.36 -25.90 -17.52
C GLY A 70 -4.39 -25.50 -18.55
N SER A 71 -5.66 -25.35 -18.14
CA SER A 71 -6.70 -24.79 -18.98
C SER A 71 -6.23 -23.44 -19.56
N PRO A 72 -6.44 -23.13 -20.85
CA PRO A 72 -6.04 -21.85 -21.44
C PRO A 72 -6.64 -20.65 -20.68
N ILE A 73 -7.76 -20.89 -20.00
CA ILE A 73 -8.44 -19.95 -19.11
C ILE A 73 -7.57 -19.56 -17.92
N VAL A 74 -6.85 -20.51 -17.32
CA VAL A 74 -5.96 -20.22 -16.19
C VAL A 74 -4.84 -19.30 -16.66
N ALA A 75 -4.21 -19.60 -17.80
CA ALA A 75 -3.13 -18.78 -18.33
C ALA A 75 -3.55 -17.33 -18.64
N GLU A 76 -4.78 -17.13 -19.12
CA GLU A 76 -5.36 -15.79 -19.35
C GLU A 76 -5.49 -15.00 -18.03
N LEU A 77 -6.11 -15.61 -17.01
CA LEU A 77 -6.30 -14.97 -15.71
C LEU A 77 -4.97 -14.73 -15.00
N ASP A 78 -4.03 -15.65 -15.16
CA ASP A 78 -2.68 -15.56 -14.63
C ASP A 78 -1.92 -14.35 -15.19
N GLN A 79 -2.07 -14.10 -16.49
CA GLN A 79 -1.52 -12.92 -17.14
C GLN A 79 -2.17 -11.62 -16.61
N HIS A 80 -3.48 -11.62 -16.38
CA HIS A 80 -4.16 -10.46 -15.78
C HIS A 80 -3.70 -10.18 -14.34
N ILE A 81 -3.45 -11.22 -13.53
CA ILE A 81 -2.85 -11.06 -12.19
C ILE A 81 -1.48 -10.38 -12.32
N TYR A 82 -0.64 -10.81 -13.27
CA TYR A 82 0.69 -10.21 -13.45
C TYR A 82 0.61 -8.73 -13.85
N GLN A 83 -0.34 -8.37 -14.70
CA GLN A 83 -0.54 -7.00 -15.19
C GLN A 83 -1.27 -6.09 -14.21
N ALA A 84 -1.84 -6.62 -13.13
CA ALA A 84 -2.56 -5.84 -12.14
C ALA A 84 -1.65 -4.76 -11.52
N THR A 85 -2.16 -3.52 -11.51
CA THR A 85 -1.47 -2.34 -10.96
C THR A 85 -2.16 -1.79 -9.72
N ALA A 86 -3.39 -2.22 -9.47
CA ALA A 86 -4.17 -1.90 -8.30
C ALA A 86 -4.88 -3.15 -7.75
N TRP A 87 -5.31 -3.07 -6.49
CA TRP A 87 -6.07 -4.14 -5.85
C TRP A 87 -7.42 -4.40 -6.56
N SER A 88 -8.03 -3.38 -7.15
CA SER A 88 -9.24 -3.51 -7.98
C SER A 88 -9.05 -4.45 -9.17
N ASP A 89 -7.87 -4.45 -9.78
CA ASP A 89 -7.54 -5.32 -10.91
C ASP A 89 -7.47 -6.78 -10.43
N LEU A 90 -6.83 -7.02 -9.28
CA LEU A 90 -6.78 -8.35 -8.66
C LEU A 90 -8.16 -8.84 -8.24
N THR A 91 -9.00 -7.98 -7.66
CA THR A 91 -10.39 -8.32 -7.31
C THR A 91 -11.20 -8.69 -8.56
N ALA A 92 -11.05 -7.94 -9.66
CA ALA A 92 -11.72 -8.25 -10.92
C ALA A 92 -11.32 -9.62 -11.45
N VAL A 93 -10.03 -9.97 -11.38
CA VAL A 93 -9.53 -11.29 -11.82
C VAL A 93 -10.02 -12.42 -10.92
N LEU A 94 -10.07 -12.23 -9.60
CA LEU A 94 -10.59 -13.23 -8.67
C LEU A 94 -12.11 -13.44 -8.84
N ASN A 95 -12.87 -12.38 -9.06
CA ASN A 95 -14.30 -12.48 -9.39
C ASN A 95 -14.53 -13.21 -10.71
N GLU A 96 -13.67 -12.96 -11.71
CA GLU A 96 -13.70 -13.66 -12.98
C GLU A 96 -13.39 -15.16 -12.83
N ALA A 97 -12.36 -15.50 -12.06
CA ALA A 97 -12.03 -16.88 -11.74
C ALA A 97 -13.19 -17.60 -11.03
N GLN A 98 -13.83 -16.92 -10.06
CA GLN A 98 -14.98 -17.47 -9.34
C GLN A 98 -16.18 -17.70 -10.25
N ARG A 99 -16.45 -16.78 -11.19
CA ARG A 99 -17.52 -16.93 -12.18
C ARG A 99 -17.28 -18.13 -13.09
N ARG A 100 -16.05 -18.31 -13.59
CA ARG A 100 -15.67 -19.44 -14.44
C ARG A 100 -15.64 -20.78 -13.69
N PHE A 101 -15.39 -20.76 -12.39
CA PHE A 101 -15.57 -21.94 -11.54
C PHE A 101 -17.04 -22.36 -11.43
N GLN A 102 -17.95 -21.39 -11.26
CA GLN A 102 -19.39 -21.67 -11.19
C GLN A 102 -19.96 -22.22 -12.50
N THR A 103 -19.39 -21.84 -13.65
CA THR A 103 -19.76 -22.39 -14.97
C THR A 103 -19.09 -23.74 -15.27
N GLY A 104 -18.21 -24.22 -14.40
CA GLY A 104 -17.48 -25.49 -14.56
C GLY A 104 -16.31 -25.41 -15.53
N GLU A 105 -15.91 -24.22 -15.96
CA GLU A 105 -14.77 -23.97 -16.84
C GLU A 105 -13.43 -24.00 -16.12
N LEU A 106 -13.47 -23.81 -14.79
CA LEU A 106 -12.34 -23.93 -13.89
C LEU A 106 -12.63 -24.99 -12.82
N THR A 107 -11.60 -25.71 -12.42
CA THR A 107 -11.62 -26.61 -11.27
C THR A 107 -11.28 -25.85 -9.98
N ALA A 108 -11.63 -26.42 -8.83
CA ALA A 108 -11.34 -25.81 -7.53
C ALA A 108 -9.83 -25.63 -7.30
N GLU A 109 -9.02 -26.54 -7.83
CA GLU A 109 -7.55 -26.48 -7.74
C GLU A 109 -6.98 -25.32 -8.56
N GLU A 110 -7.57 -25.04 -9.73
CA GLU A 110 -7.14 -23.91 -10.58
C GLU A 110 -7.51 -22.56 -9.97
N VAL A 111 -8.70 -22.44 -9.37
CA VAL A 111 -9.11 -21.24 -8.62
C VAL A 111 -8.18 -21.00 -7.45
N LYS A 112 -7.85 -22.05 -6.68
CA LYS A 112 -6.93 -21.95 -5.55
C LYS A 112 -5.56 -21.43 -5.99
N ARG A 113 -5.00 -21.95 -7.10
CA ARG A 113 -3.73 -21.47 -7.66
C ARG A 113 -3.78 -20.00 -8.07
N LEU A 114 -4.86 -19.56 -8.71
CA LEU A 114 -5.05 -18.15 -9.06
C LEU A 114 -5.16 -17.28 -7.80
N GLY A 115 -5.83 -17.77 -6.76
CA GLY A 115 -5.89 -17.13 -5.44
C GLY A 115 -4.52 -16.94 -4.79
N ASP A 116 -3.71 -18.01 -4.73
CA ASP A 116 -2.36 -17.96 -4.15
C ASP A 116 -1.47 -16.95 -4.90
N ARG A 117 -1.56 -16.89 -6.24
CA ARG A 117 -0.79 -15.93 -7.04
C ARG A 117 -1.29 -14.51 -6.92
N ALA A 118 -2.61 -14.31 -6.84
CA ALA A 118 -3.18 -12.99 -6.57
C ALA A 118 -2.78 -12.47 -5.19
N LEU A 119 -2.69 -13.34 -4.19
CA LEU A 119 -2.22 -13.00 -2.84
C LEU A 119 -0.73 -12.62 -2.82
N GLU A 120 0.11 -13.36 -3.54
CA GLU A 120 1.53 -12.97 -3.69
C GLU A 120 1.66 -11.62 -4.40
N ARG A 121 0.83 -11.37 -5.42
CA ARG A 121 0.83 -10.10 -6.15
C ARG A 121 0.31 -8.95 -5.29
N SER A 122 -0.71 -9.17 -4.46
CA SER A 122 -1.27 -8.11 -3.60
C SER A 122 -0.27 -7.59 -2.58
N GLN A 123 0.72 -8.39 -2.18
CA GLN A 123 1.81 -7.91 -1.31
C GLN A 123 2.72 -6.89 -2.01
N ARG A 124 2.70 -6.84 -3.35
CA ARG A 124 3.53 -5.95 -4.18
C ARG A 124 2.72 -4.86 -4.89
N VAL A 125 1.41 -4.83 -4.68
CA VAL A 125 0.50 -3.88 -5.34
C VAL A 125 -0.16 -3.05 -4.24
N PRO A 126 -0.15 -1.71 -4.33
CA PRO A 126 -0.79 -0.85 -3.32
C PRO A 126 -2.29 -1.18 -3.21
N GLU A 127 -2.78 -1.27 -1.96
CA GLU A 127 -4.15 -1.70 -1.62
C GLU A 127 -5.26 -0.84 -2.24
N THR A 128 -4.98 0.41 -2.61
CA THR A 128 -5.94 1.28 -3.30
C THR A 128 -5.26 2.27 -4.24
N ALA A 129 -5.97 2.73 -5.28
CA ALA A 129 -5.58 3.89 -6.08
C ALA A 129 -5.45 5.16 -5.22
N ASP A 130 -6.18 5.25 -4.09
CA ASP A 130 -6.09 6.34 -3.13
C ASP A 130 -4.79 6.34 -2.31
N SER A 131 -4.19 5.17 -2.11
CA SER A 131 -2.88 5.04 -1.47
C SER A 131 -1.75 5.64 -2.32
N LEU A 132 -1.92 5.71 -3.64
CA LEU A 132 -0.97 6.38 -4.54
C LEU A 132 -1.05 7.91 -4.40
N CYS A 133 -2.25 8.48 -4.24
CA CYS A 133 -2.46 9.93 -4.14
C CYS A 133 -1.89 10.53 -2.86
N LEU A 134 -2.06 9.84 -1.72
CA LEU A 134 -1.54 10.33 -0.43
C LEU A 134 -0.03 10.09 -0.29
N ASN A 135 0.51 8.97 -0.76
CA ASN A 135 1.96 8.72 -0.69
C ASN A 135 2.74 9.69 -1.59
N GLY A 136 2.26 9.95 -2.80
CA GLY A 136 2.84 10.96 -3.70
C GLY A 136 2.83 12.36 -3.10
N LEU A 137 1.85 12.67 -2.23
CA LEU A 137 1.75 13.96 -1.56
C LEU A 137 2.92 14.23 -0.59
N PHE A 138 3.64 13.21 -0.12
CA PHE A 138 4.70 13.37 0.88
C PHE A 138 6.11 13.06 0.37
N GLU A 139 6.28 12.70 -0.90
CA GLU A 139 7.59 12.31 -1.49
C GLU A 139 8.68 13.38 -1.33
N GLU A 140 8.32 14.65 -1.49
CA GLU A 140 9.29 15.77 -1.41
C GLU A 140 9.39 16.37 0.00
N THR A 141 8.31 16.32 0.78
CA THR A 141 8.22 16.98 2.08
C THR A 141 7.29 16.20 3.02
N PRO A 142 7.75 15.89 4.25
CA PRO A 142 6.97 15.12 5.22
C PRO A 142 5.78 15.89 5.80
N ILE A 143 5.74 17.22 5.60
CA ILE A 143 4.67 18.11 6.06
C ILE A 143 4.30 19.04 4.91
N ARG A 144 3.00 19.18 4.63
CA ARG A 144 2.45 20.11 3.64
C ARG A 144 1.36 20.97 4.24
N ARG A 145 1.36 22.25 3.89
CA ARG A 145 0.24 23.17 4.16
C ARG A 145 -0.77 23.06 3.04
N VAL A 146 -2.04 22.87 3.39
CA VAL A 146 -3.14 22.71 2.45
C VAL A 146 -4.25 23.70 2.79
N LEU A 147 -4.63 24.53 1.83
CA LEU A 147 -5.83 25.37 1.94
C LEU A 147 -7.05 24.53 1.55
N SER A 148 -7.82 24.08 2.54
CA SER A 148 -8.99 23.25 2.30
C SER A 148 -10.19 24.12 1.96
N LYS A 149 -10.74 23.95 0.75
CA LYS A 149 -11.99 24.62 0.36
C LYS A 149 -13.20 24.11 1.14
N ILE A 150 -13.16 22.86 1.60
CA ILE A 150 -14.25 22.24 2.37
C ILE A 150 -14.26 22.82 3.80
N LEU A 151 -13.09 22.99 4.40
CA LEU A 151 -12.96 23.57 5.76
C LEU A 151 -12.95 25.10 5.75
N GLY A 152 -12.66 25.72 4.60
CA GLY A 152 -12.56 27.17 4.47
C GLY A 152 -11.28 27.76 5.07
N GLU A 153 -10.30 26.93 5.42
CA GLU A 153 -9.08 27.35 6.12
C GLU A 153 -7.86 26.48 5.80
N GLU A 154 -6.71 26.92 6.30
CA GLU A 154 -5.44 26.21 6.14
C GLU A 154 -5.30 25.10 7.20
N VAL A 155 -4.84 23.94 6.75
CA VAL A 155 -4.53 22.78 7.60
C VAL A 155 -3.16 22.23 7.24
N LEU A 156 -2.55 21.49 8.17
CA LEU A 156 -1.28 20.81 7.95
C LEU A 156 -1.53 19.34 7.70
N PHE A 157 -1.01 18.81 6.59
CA PHE A 157 -0.95 17.38 6.34
C PHE A 157 0.47 16.90 6.67
N ALA A 158 0.60 15.84 7.44
CA ALA A 158 1.87 15.32 7.88
C ALA A 158 1.91 13.79 7.77
N ILE A 159 3.05 13.22 7.43
CA ILE A 159 3.26 11.77 7.64
C ILE A 159 3.20 11.45 9.14
N ASP A 160 2.87 10.21 9.47
CA ASP A 160 2.65 9.80 10.86
C ASP A 160 3.88 10.09 11.74
N ASP A 161 5.08 9.81 11.22
CA ASP A 161 6.36 10.02 11.93
C ASP A 161 6.96 11.43 11.79
N ALA A 162 6.27 12.38 11.14
CA ALA A 162 6.81 13.73 10.96
C ALA A 162 6.86 14.50 12.28
N GLN A 163 7.96 15.21 12.53
CA GLN A 163 8.02 16.19 13.60
C GLN A 163 7.38 17.49 13.15
N VAL A 164 6.17 17.76 13.64
CA VAL A 164 5.49 19.04 13.42
C VAL A 164 6.07 20.09 14.38
N PRO A 165 6.37 21.30 13.90
CA PRO A 165 6.83 22.38 14.77
C PRO A 165 5.85 22.60 15.94
N PRO A 166 6.32 22.71 17.19
CA PRO A 166 5.46 22.87 18.36
C PRO A 166 4.73 24.22 18.40
N ASP A 167 5.21 25.22 17.65
CA ASP A 167 4.59 26.55 17.52
C ASP A 167 3.69 26.64 16.28
N ASN A 168 2.95 25.57 15.99
CA ASN A 168 2.02 25.56 14.87
C ASN A 168 0.61 25.90 15.37
N ALA A 169 -0.03 26.87 14.72
CA ALA A 169 -1.41 27.28 15.02
C ALA A 169 -2.45 26.58 14.11
N LEU A 170 -2.01 25.63 13.28
CA LEU A 170 -2.84 24.98 12.27
C LEU A 170 -3.23 23.58 12.73
N VAL A 171 -4.42 23.13 12.37
CA VAL A 171 -4.82 21.75 12.67
C VAL A 171 -3.98 20.78 11.83
N VAL A 172 -3.34 19.84 12.50
CA VAL A 172 -2.53 18.80 11.88
C VAL A 172 -3.41 17.59 11.58
N TYR A 173 -3.30 17.05 10.37
CA TYR A 173 -3.84 15.78 9.96
C TYR A 173 -2.69 14.84 9.58
N ARG A 174 -2.58 13.75 10.32
CA ARG A 174 -1.61 12.68 10.06
C ARG A 174 -2.06 11.84 8.86
N GLN A 175 -1.13 11.11 8.26
CA GLN A 175 -1.40 10.32 7.06
C GLN A 175 -2.48 9.26 7.33
N SER A 176 -2.37 8.56 8.46
CA SER A 176 -3.38 7.65 9.00
C SER A 176 -4.76 8.30 9.09
N GLU A 177 -4.85 9.51 9.66
CA GLU A 177 -6.11 10.26 9.76
C GLU A 177 -6.67 10.65 8.40
N LEU A 178 -5.82 11.07 7.46
CA LEU A 178 -6.25 11.42 6.11
C LEU A 178 -6.83 10.21 5.35
N ARG A 179 -6.31 9.00 5.60
CA ARG A 179 -6.88 7.76 5.03
C ARG A 179 -8.30 7.52 5.56
N LEU A 180 -8.53 7.71 6.85
CA LEU A 180 -9.87 7.59 7.45
C LEU A 180 -10.86 8.63 6.91
N LEU A 181 -10.36 9.81 6.55
CA LEU A 181 -11.17 10.92 6.06
C LEU A 181 -11.39 10.92 4.55
N ALA A 182 -10.69 10.06 3.79
CA ALA A 182 -10.74 10.05 2.33
C ALA A 182 -12.16 9.85 1.78
N ASP A 183 -12.96 9.02 2.43
CA ASP A 183 -14.35 8.70 2.03
C ASP A 183 -15.42 9.49 2.82
N CYS A 184 -15.01 10.44 3.66
CA CYS A 184 -15.95 11.21 4.46
C CYS A 184 -16.69 12.26 3.63
N SER A 185 -17.99 12.44 3.91
CA SER A 185 -18.75 13.55 3.34
C SER A 185 -18.20 14.90 3.83
N PRO A 186 -18.37 15.99 3.06
CA PRO A 186 -17.90 17.33 3.45
C PRO A 186 -18.43 17.78 4.83
N GLU A 187 -19.70 17.49 5.11
CA GLU A 187 -20.37 17.81 6.38
C GLU A 187 -19.73 17.06 7.56
N ARG A 188 -19.45 15.77 7.36
CA ARG A 188 -18.80 14.93 8.38
C ARG A 188 -17.36 15.36 8.60
N LEU A 189 -16.64 15.70 7.54
CA LEU A 189 -15.28 16.21 7.62
C LEU A 189 -15.20 17.54 8.38
N GLN A 190 -16.17 18.46 8.17
CA GLN A 190 -16.29 19.69 8.95
C GLN A 190 -16.58 19.42 10.44
N ALA A 191 -17.49 18.48 10.74
CA ALA A 191 -17.79 18.12 12.12
C ALA A 191 -16.57 17.52 12.84
N ILE A 192 -15.83 16.62 12.18
CA ILE A 192 -14.60 16.05 12.72
C ILE A 192 -13.54 17.14 12.92
N HIS A 193 -13.40 18.06 11.96
CA HIS A 193 -12.48 19.19 12.09
C HIS A 193 -12.81 20.12 13.26
N ALA A 194 -14.09 20.46 13.45
CA ALA A 194 -14.54 21.28 14.56
C ALA A 194 -14.24 20.59 15.92
N SER A 195 -14.49 19.29 16.02
CA SER A 195 -14.15 18.50 17.20
C SER A 195 -12.63 18.48 17.45
N LYS A 196 -11.83 18.27 16.40
CA LYS A 196 -10.36 18.26 16.51
C LYS A 196 -9.81 19.61 16.99
N LYS A 197 -10.32 20.72 16.47
CA LYS A 197 -9.99 22.07 16.96
C LYS A 197 -10.35 22.30 18.42
N LEU A 198 -11.50 21.79 18.84
CA LEU A 198 -11.99 21.99 20.21
C LEU A 198 -11.19 21.17 21.22
N LEU A 199 -10.81 19.95 20.84
CA LEU A 199 -10.20 18.98 21.75
C LEU A 199 -8.66 19.04 21.77
N ASP A 200 -8.03 19.71 20.79
CA ASP A 200 -6.57 19.69 20.59
C ASP A 200 -6.01 18.24 20.61
N GLY A 201 -6.79 17.31 20.06
CA GLY A 201 -6.57 15.87 20.20
C GLY A 201 -6.43 15.16 18.85
N ASP A 202 -5.79 13.99 18.86
CA ASP A 202 -5.58 13.15 17.68
C ASP A 202 -6.76 12.18 17.46
N LEU A 203 -7.09 11.89 16.20
CA LEU A 203 -8.04 10.83 15.86
C LEU A 203 -7.33 9.48 15.99
N ILE A 204 -7.78 8.69 16.96
CA ILE A 204 -7.31 7.32 17.17
C ILE A 204 -8.34 6.38 16.55
N GLU A 205 -7.89 5.41 15.74
CA GLU A 205 -8.75 4.29 15.33
C GLU A 205 -9.14 3.50 16.57
N VAL A 206 -10.44 3.38 16.81
CA VAL A 206 -10.96 2.49 17.85
C VAL A 206 -11.02 1.08 17.24
N SER A 207 -10.06 0.24 17.60
CA SER A 207 -9.87 -1.10 17.02
C SER A 207 -10.86 -2.15 17.51
N ASP A 208 -11.62 -1.90 18.57
CA ASP A 208 -12.48 -2.89 19.20
C ASP A 208 -13.93 -2.42 19.33
N GLU A 209 -14.89 -3.30 19.05
CA GLU A 209 -16.33 -3.06 19.24
C GLU A 209 -16.69 -2.73 20.71
N GLU A 210 -15.79 -2.96 21.67
CA GLU A 210 -15.99 -2.71 23.10
C GLU A 210 -15.83 -1.24 23.51
N ASP A 211 -15.16 -0.41 22.69
CA ASP A 211 -14.92 1.02 22.98
C ASP A 211 -15.88 1.97 22.24
N ARG A 212 -16.85 1.42 21.51
CA ARG A 212 -17.94 2.20 20.94
C ARG A 212 -18.80 2.76 22.07
N ILE A 213 -18.64 4.05 22.38
CA ILE A 213 -19.62 4.78 23.19
C ILE A 213 -20.97 4.61 22.49
N PRO A 214 -21.97 3.96 23.13
CA PRO A 214 -23.27 3.76 22.52
C PRO A 214 -23.93 5.11 22.31
N THR A 215 -23.88 5.61 21.08
CA THR A 215 -24.45 6.89 20.66
C THR A 215 -25.99 6.91 20.71
N GLU A 216 -26.62 5.76 20.93
CA GLU A 216 -28.08 5.62 20.96
C GLU A 216 -28.74 6.35 22.15
N ASN A 217 -27.98 6.75 23.17
CA ASN A 217 -28.50 7.46 24.35
C ASN A 217 -28.13 8.95 24.46
N LEU A 218 -27.26 9.51 23.60
CA LEU A 218 -26.77 10.89 23.79
C LEU A 218 -27.60 11.97 23.06
N LEU A 219 -28.50 11.60 22.15
CA LEU A 219 -29.35 12.54 21.40
C LEU A 219 -30.84 12.50 21.80
N SER A 220 -31.18 11.79 22.89
CA SER A 220 -32.56 11.51 23.28
C SER A 220 -33.00 12.12 24.61
N GLU A 221 -32.32 13.15 25.12
CA GLU A 221 -32.87 13.97 26.21
C GLU A 221 -33.46 15.26 25.64
N LYS A 222 -34.66 15.13 25.10
CA LYS A 222 -35.60 16.24 25.02
C LYS A 222 -35.85 16.68 26.48
N PRO A 223 -35.59 17.93 26.88
CA PRO A 223 -35.93 18.36 28.23
C PRO A 223 -37.45 18.42 28.35
N GLU A 224 -38.08 17.34 28.81
CA GLU A 224 -39.42 17.37 29.39
C GLU A 224 -39.33 17.97 30.78
N GLY A 225 -39.17 19.30 30.84
CA GLY A 225 -39.10 20.06 32.08
C GLY A 225 -39.96 21.31 31.95
N GLY A 226 -41.20 21.22 32.41
CA GLY A 226 -42.18 22.28 32.35
C GLY A 226 -41.69 23.59 32.99
N CYS A 227 -42.01 24.70 32.32
CA CYS A 227 -42.01 26.02 32.92
C CYS A 227 -43.28 26.17 33.76
N PRO A 228 -43.22 26.32 35.10
CA PRO A 228 -44.35 26.84 35.86
C PRO A 228 -44.29 28.36 35.77
N CYS A 229 -45.09 28.95 34.90
CA CYS A 229 -45.32 30.39 34.90
C CYS A 229 -46.14 30.74 36.15
N LEU A 230 -45.45 31.23 37.19
CA LEU A 230 -46.03 32.06 38.25
C LEU A 230 -46.31 33.45 37.68
N CYS A 231 -47.59 33.80 37.51
CA CYS A 231 -48.14 35.16 37.50
C CYS A 231 -49.66 35.07 37.72
#